data_AF-A0A2U1WR53-F1
#
_entry.id   AF-A0A2U1WR53-F1
#
_cell.length_a   1.000
_cell.length_b   1.000
_cell.length_c   1.000
_cell.angle_alpha   90.00
_cell.angle_beta   90.00
_cell.angle_gamma   90.00
#
_symmetry.space_group_name_H-M   'P 1'
#
loop_
_entity.id
_entity.type
_entity.pdbx_description
1 polymer ?
#
loop_
_entity_poly.entity_id
_entity_poly.type
_entity_poly.pdbx_seq_one_letter_code
_entity_poly.pdbx_strand_id
1 'polypeptide(L)' 'MSHTTPLAPDQREILSAAHKSIAAVHADIRKLIDDGVEGLEWVDACLIDAGSDVVGIFNATEPMSYRS' A
#
# COMPACT_ATOMS: atom_id res chain seq x y z
N MET A 1 -8.48 -2.01 24.43
CA MET A 1 -8.54 -3.38 23.90
C MET A 1 -8.54 -3.27 22.39
N SER A 2 -7.54 -3.82 21.69
CA SER A 2 -7.53 -3.84 20.23
C SER A 2 -8.47 -4.93 19.74
N HIS A 3 -9.63 -4.54 19.22
CA HIS A 3 -10.51 -5.44 18.48
C HIS A 3 -9.98 -5.54 17.04
N THR A 4 -8.98 -6.38 16.82
CA THR A 4 -8.55 -6.73 15.46
C THR A 4 -9.55 -7.72 14.89
N THR A 5 -10.43 -7.26 14.01
CA THR A 5 -11.28 -8.14 13.20
C THR A 5 -10.41 -8.73 12.08
N PRO A 6 -10.30 -10.06 11.95
CA PRO A 6 -9.61 -10.67 10.84
C PRO A 6 -10.25 -10.26 9.51
N LEU A 7 -9.44 -9.96 8.49
CA LEU A 7 -9.95 -9.71 7.14
C LEU A 7 -10.56 -10.99 6.56
N ALA A 8 -11.75 -10.86 5.97
CA ALA A 8 -12.29 -11.91 5.12
C ALA A 8 -11.41 -12.13 3.87
N PRO A 9 -11.44 -13.32 3.24
CA PRO A 9 -10.58 -13.63 2.09
C PRO A 9 -10.69 -12.62 0.93
N ASP A 10 -11.90 -12.22 0.59
CA ASP A 10 -12.20 -11.21 -0.44
C ASP A 10 -11.60 -9.84 -0.10
N GLN A 11 -11.67 -9.43 1.17
CA GLN A 11 -11.07 -8.18 1.63
C GLN A 11 -9.54 -8.21 1.53
N ARG A 12 -8.91 -9.37 1.80
CA ARG A 12 -7.46 -9.57 1.63
C ARG A 12 -7.06 -9.46 0.16
N GLU A 13 -7.83 -10.04 -0.74
CA GLU A 13 -7.59 -9.94 -2.18
C GLU A 13 -7.71 -8.49 -2.67
N ILE A 14 -8.73 -7.75 -2.20
CA ILE A 14 -8.92 -6.33 -2.51
C ILE A 14 -7.71 -5.51 -2.04
N LEU A 15 -7.24 -5.70 -0.80
CA LEU A 15 -6.09 -4.97 -0.28
C LEU A 15 -4.78 -5.34 -0.99
N SER A 16 -4.59 -6.63 -1.33
CA SER A 16 -3.46 -7.08 -2.13
C SER A 16 -3.45 -6.44 -3.52
N ALA A 17 -4.61 -6.37 -4.18
CA ALA A 17 -4.76 -5.71 -5.47
C ALA A 17 -4.50 -4.19 -5.35
N ALA A 18 -5.00 -3.54 -4.30
CA ALA A 18 -4.74 -2.12 -4.05
C ALA A 18 -3.25 -1.82 -3.87
N HIS A 19 -2.55 -2.63 -3.06
CA HIS A 19 -1.10 -2.48 -2.85
C HIS A 19 -0.31 -2.63 -4.16
N LYS A 20 -0.65 -3.63 -4.98
CA LYS A 20 -0.02 -3.82 -6.31
C LYS A 20 -0.26 -2.64 -7.24
N SER A 21 -1.48 -2.11 -7.27
CA SER A 21 -1.82 -0.94 -8.09
C SER A 21 -1.06 0.31 -7.64
N ILE A 22 -0.97 0.56 -6.33
CA ILE A 22 -0.17 1.67 -5.78
C ILE A 22 1.31 1.52 -6.18
N ALA A 23 1.88 0.32 -6.03
CA ALA A 23 3.28 0.07 -6.38
C ALA A 23 3.55 0.26 -7.88
N ALA A 24 2.62 -0.16 -8.75
CA ALA A 24 2.73 0.04 -10.19
C ALA A 24 2.70 1.53 -10.56
N VAL A 25 1.73 2.28 -10.01
CA VAL A 25 1.63 3.74 -10.25
C VAL A 25 2.85 4.47 -9.69
N HIS A 26 3.35 4.08 -8.53
CA HIS A 26 4.57 4.64 -7.95
C HIS A 26 5.77 4.46 -8.88
N ALA A 27 5.95 3.28 -9.47
CA ALA A 27 7.03 3.05 -10.44
C ALA A 27 6.90 3.94 -11.69
N ASP A 28 5.67 4.13 -12.20
CA ASP A 28 5.42 5.00 -13.35
C ASP A 28 5.70 6.48 -13.03
N ILE A 29 5.28 6.96 -11.84
CA ILE A 29 5.56 8.33 -11.38
C ILE A 29 7.06 8.55 -11.20
N ARG A 30 7.79 7.60 -10.59
CA ARG A 30 9.24 7.65 -10.47
C ARG A 30 9.92 7.78 -11.83
N LYS A 31 9.46 7.02 -12.82
CA LYS A 31 9.98 7.14 -14.19
C LYS A 31 9.75 8.54 -14.77
N LEU A 32 8.56 9.12 -14.60
CA LEU A 32 8.28 10.48 -15.08
C LEU A 32 9.14 11.54 -14.38
N ILE A 33 9.41 11.38 -13.08
CA ILE A 33 10.34 12.23 -12.33
C ILE A 33 11.76 12.11 -12.91
N ASP A 34 12.22 10.88 -13.12
CA ASP A 34 13.54 10.61 -13.68
C ASP A 34 13.68 11.13 -15.14
N ASP A 35 12.57 11.17 -15.88
CA ASP A 35 12.45 11.79 -17.22
C ASP A 35 12.36 13.33 -17.17
N GLY A 36 12.33 13.94 -15.98
CA GLY A 36 12.38 15.39 -15.77
C GLY A 36 11.02 16.10 -15.70
N VAL A 37 9.93 15.38 -15.45
CA VAL A 37 8.60 15.98 -15.25
C VAL A 37 8.51 16.58 -13.84
N GLU A 38 8.50 17.91 -13.76
CA GLU A 38 8.45 18.65 -12.50
C GLU A 38 7.08 18.56 -11.80
N GLY A 39 7.08 18.62 -10.46
CA GLY A 39 5.87 18.74 -9.64
C GLY A 39 5.24 17.40 -9.26
N LEU A 40 5.90 16.28 -9.56
CA LEU A 40 5.44 14.94 -9.23
C LEU A 40 5.97 14.43 -7.88
N GLU A 41 6.88 15.15 -7.22
CA GLU A 41 7.51 14.74 -5.96
C GLU A 41 6.48 14.59 -4.83
N TRP A 42 5.43 15.43 -4.82
CA TRP A 42 4.33 15.29 -3.87
C TRP A 42 3.49 14.04 -4.14
N VAL A 43 3.28 13.71 -5.42
CA VAL A 43 2.57 12.49 -5.83
C VAL A 43 3.37 11.24 -5.43
N ASP A 44 4.69 11.27 -5.62
CA ASP A 44 5.63 10.22 -5.19
C ASP A 44 5.50 9.94 -3.68
N ALA A 45 5.57 10.98 -2.86
CA ALA A 45 5.43 10.88 -1.41
C ALA A 45 4.08 10.30 -0.99
N CYS A 46 2.97 10.77 -1.58
CA CYS A 46 1.64 10.25 -1.27
C CYS A 46 1.46 8.77 -1.65
N LEU A 47 2.10 8.30 -2.71
CA LEU A 47 2.05 6.89 -3.11
C LEU A 47 2.85 5.99 -2.15
N ILE A 48 3.98 6.48 -1.63
CA ILE A 48 4.75 5.78 -0.59
C ILE A 48 3.90 5.63 0.68
N ASP A 49 3.29 6.73 1.15
CA ASP A 49 2.43 6.72 2.34
C ASP A 49 1.24 5.77 2.16
N ALA A 50 0.52 5.88 1.04
CA ALA A 50 -0.61 5.02 0.74
C ALA A 50 -0.23 3.53 0.68
N GLY A 51 0.93 3.20 0.09
CA GLY A 51 1.46 1.83 0.05
C GLY A 51 1.75 1.29 1.45
N SER A 52 2.41 2.12 2.28
CA SER A 52 2.71 1.80 3.68
C SER A 52 1.43 1.58 4.51
N ASP A 53 0.41 2.42 4.34
CA ASP A 53 -0.86 2.30 5.04
C ASP A 53 -1.60 1.00 4.70
N VAL A 54 -1.62 0.60 3.41
CA VAL A 54 -2.23 -0.67 2.99
C VAL A 54 -1.51 -1.87 3.62
N VAL A 55 -0.18 -1.86 3.64
CA VAL A 55 0.63 -2.90 4.32
C VAL A 55 0.36 -2.88 5.83
N GLY A 56 0.28 -1.70 6.43
CA GLY A 56 -0.03 -1.51 7.85
C GLY A 56 -1.38 -2.13 8.23
N ILE A 57 -2.43 -1.87 7.44
CA ILE A 57 -3.77 -2.45 7.63
C ILE A 57 -3.71 -3.96 7.48
N PHE A 58 -3.06 -4.47 6.42
CA PHE A 58 -2.92 -5.90 6.19
C PHE A 58 -2.28 -6.58 7.40
N ASN A 59 -1.12 -6.07 7.85
CA ASN A 59 -0.42 -6.62 9.00
C ASN A 59 -1.25 -6.49 10.28
N ALA A 60 -1.84 -5.33 10.56
CA ALA A 60 -2.60 -5.05 11.78
C ALA A 60 -3.84 -5.94 11.94
N THR A 61 -4.42 -6.39 10.82
CA THR A 61 -5.62 -7.23 10.78
C THR A 61 -5.32 -8.73 10.69
N GLU A 62 -4.06 -9.13 10.52
CA GLU A 62 -3.66 -10.52 10.67
C GLU A 62 -3.61 -10.96 12.13
N PRO A 63 -4.15 -12.16 12.47
CA PRO A 63 -3.96 -12.76 13.78
C PRO A 63 -2.47 -12.89 14.08
N MET A 64 -2.05 -12.60 15.33
CA MET A 64 -0.64 -12.70 15.75
C MET A 64 0.00 -14.07 15.46
N SER A 65 -0.80 -15.12 15.30
CA SER A 65 -0.33 -16.47 14.92
C SER A 65 0.26 -16.57 13.51
N TYR A 66 0.09 -15.57 12.65
CA TYR A 66 0.59 -15.57 11.26
C TYR A 66 1.78 -14.62 11.03
N ARG A 67 2.18 -13.79 12.01
CA ARG A 67 3.26 -12.80 11.86
C ARG A 67 4.67 -13.37 12.15
N SER A 68 4.87 -14.68 11.95
CA SER A 68 6.11 -15.41 12.25
C SER A 68 7.21 -15.19 11.23
#